data_AF-A0A538KE65-F1
#
_entry.id   AF-A0A538KE65-F1
#
_cell.length_a   1.000
_cell.length_b   1.000
_cell.length_c   1.000
_cell.angle_alpha   90.00
_cell.angle_beta   90.00
_cell.angle_gamma   90.00
#
_symmetry.space_group_name_H-M   'P 1'
#
loop_
_entity.id
_entity.type
_entity.pdbx_description
1 polymer ?
#
loop_
_entity_poly.entity_id
_entity_poly.type
_entity_poly.pdbx_seq_one_letter_code
_entity_poly.pdbx_strand_id
1 'polypeptide(L)'
;MSEHRIALQMLDRTPRGLRARQDLLAALGGAAATEPDEGGAFEVILQCNGQDDALQRVWDAVAAAGADDHLVILEHPHIARHWEHRAPSDQPAAG
;
A
#
# COMPACT_ATOMS: atom_id res chain seq x y z
N MET A 1 3.46 17.14 11.47
CA MET A 1 3.46 15.68 11.31
C MET A 1 2.30 15.13 12.10
N SER A 2 1.53 14.24 11.47
CA SER A 2 0.37 13.56 12.03
C SER A 2 0.52 12.06 11.84
N GLU A 3 -0.22 11.29 12.66
CA GLU A 3 -0.34 9.86 12.46
C GLU A 3 -1.15 9.59 11.17
N HIS A 4 -0.58 8.77 10.30
CA HIS A 4 -1.24 8.25 9.11
C HIS A 4 -1.15 6.74 9.09
N ARG A 5 -2.17 6.11 8.52
CA ARG A 5 -2.29 4.66 8.43
C ARG A 5 -2.46 4.25 7.00
N ILE A 6 -1.63 3.30 6.57
CA ILE A 6 -1.73 2.68 5.26
C ILE A 6 -2.08 1.22 5.47
N ALA A 7 -3.22 0.80 4.91
CA ALA A 7 -3.65 -0.58 4.95
C ALA A 7 -2.92 -1.39 3.87
N LEU A 8 -2.49 -2.59 4.22
CA LEU A 8 -1.91 -3.57 3.31
C LEU A 8 -2.58 -4.92 3.53
N GLN A 9 -2.53 -5.75 2.50
CA GLN A 9 -3.01 -7.12 2.49
C GLN A 9 -1.87 -8.06 2.20
N MET A 10 -1.73 -9.08 3.04
CA MET A 10 -0.86 -10.22 2.74
C MET A 10 -1.53 -11.13 1.70
N LEU A 11 -0.90 -11.32 0.55
CA LEU A 11 -1.40 -12.18 -0.53
C LEU A 11 -1.25 -13.66 -0.20
N ASP A 12 -0.22 -14.01 0.56
CA ASP A 12 -0.06 -15.35 1.13
C ASP A 12 0.44 -15.27 2.58
N ARG A 13 0.05 -16.28 3.38
CA ARG A 13 0.46 -16.42 4.79
C ARG A 13 1.55 -17.47 4.99
N THR A 14 2.31 -17.75 3.94
CA THR A 14 3.46 -18.64 4.08
C THR A 14 4.56 -17.92 4.87
N PRO A 15 5.62 -18.64 5.30
CA PRO A 15 6.79 -18.00 5.91
C PRO A 15 7.39 -16.88 5.04
N ARG A 16 7.21 -16.92 3.71
CA ARG A 16 7.67 -15.86 2.81
C ARG A 16 6.85 -14.58 2.95
N GLY A 17 5.52 -14.67 2.96
CA GLY A 17 4.66 -13.51 3.22
C GLY A 17 4.90 -12.89 4.60
N LEU A 18 5.09 -13.71 5.64
CA LEU A 18 5.44 -13.22 6.97
C LEU A 18 6.79 -12.49 6.98
N ARG A 19 7.78 -13.02 6.27
CA ARG A 19 9.09 -12.38 6.12
C ARG A 19 9.01 -11.08 5.32
N ALA A 20 8.22 -11.04 4.25
CA ALA A 20 7.98 -9.84 3.47
C ALA A 20 7.40 -8.71 4.33
N ARG A 21 6.46 -9.02 5.23
CA ARG A 21 5.95 -8.05 6.23
C ARG A 21 7.07 -7.56 7.16
N GLN A 22 7.92 -8.45 7.66
CA GLN A 22 9.04 -8.06 8.53
C GLN A 22 10.04 -7.14 7.80
N ASP A 23 10.39 -7.49 6.56
CA ASP A 23 11.32 -6.73 5.74
C ASP A 23 10.75 -5.36 5.36
N LEU A 24 9.44 -5.27 5.08
CA LEU A 24 8.73 -3.99 4.91
C LEU A 24 8.86 -3.09 6.15
N LEU A 25 8.58 -3.63 7.34
CA LEU A 25 8.66 -2.84 8.58
C LEU A 25 10.09 -2.41 8.86
N ALA A 26 11.08 -3.25 8.57
CA ALA A 26 12.49 -2.90 8.67
C ALA A 26 12.87 -1.76 7.71
N ALA A 27 12.41 -1.81 6.45
CA ALA A 27 12.61 -0.75 5.46
C ALA A 27 11.97 0.58 5.88
N LEU A 28 10.87 0.52 6.64
CA LEU A 28 10.22 1.70 7.24
C LEU A 28 10.87 2.16 8.57
N GLY A 29 12.04 1.62 8.92
CA GLY A 29 12.76 2.00 10.13
C GLY A 29 12.14 1.43 11.41
N GLY A 30 11.49 0.27 11.33
CA GLY A 30 10.81 -0.36 12.46
C GLY A 30 9.48 0.30 12.79
N ALA A 31 8.75 0.77 11.77
CA ALA A 31 7.43 1.37 11.96
C ALA A 31 6.47 0.43 12.69
N ALA A 32 5.56 1.00 13.48
CA ALA A 32 4.52 0.24 14.13
C ALA A 32 3.52 -0.28 13.10
N ALA A 33 3.00 -1.49 13.32
CA ALA A 33 1.94 -2.06 12.51
C ALA A 33 0.99 -2.88 13.37
N THR A 34 -0.27 -2.97 12.93
CA THR A 34 -1.23 -3.88 13.55
C THR A 34 -0.91 -5.32 13.19
N GLU A 35 -1.44 -6.25 13.97
CA GLU A 35 -1.45 -7.66 13.56
C GLU A 35 -2.37 -7.84 12.35
N PRO A 36 -2.03 -8.76 11.41
CA PRO A 36 -2.93 -9.14 10.35
C PRO A 36 -4.22 -9.78 10.88
N ASP A 37 -5.36 -9.44 10.29
CA ASP A 37 -6.64 -10.05 10.61
C ASP A 37 -6.81 -11.45 9.98
N GLU A 38 -8.01 -12.03 10.12
CA GLU A 38 -8.35 -13.32 9.49
C GLU A 38 -8.26 -13.30 7.96
N GLY A 39 -8.33 -12.12 7.34
CA GLY A 39 -8.16 -11.85 5.92
C GLY A 39 -6.70 -11.61 5.52
N GLY A 40 -5.82 -11.26 6.48
CA GLY A 40 -4.41 -10.92 6.25
C GLY A 40 -4.21 -9.43 6.03
N ALA A 41 -5.24 -8.61 6.29
CA ALA A 41 -5.16 -7.17 6.25
C ALA A 41 -4.50 -6.63 7.53
N PHE A 42 -3.61 -5.67 7.39
CA PHE A 42 -2.95 -4.97 8.49
C PHE A 42 -2.69 -3.51 8.13
N GLU A 43 -2.46 -2.67 9.13
CA GLU A 43 -2.14 -1.27 8.94
C GLU A 43 -0.71 -0.99 9.38
N VAL A 44 0.01 -0.19 8.58
CA VAL A 44 1.28 0.42 9.01
C VAL A 44 1.02 1.85 9.44
N ILE A 45 1.59 2.23 10.58
CA ILE A 45 1.33 3.49 11.28
C ILE A 45 2.60 4.36 11.18
N LEU A 46 2.47 5.53 10.58
CA LEU A 46 3.58 6.42 10.28
C LEU A 46 3.31 7.86 10.75
N GLN A 47 4.36 8.56 11.18
CA GLN A 47 4.34 10.00 11.39
C GLN A 47 4.87 10.70 10.14
N CYS A 48 3.99 11.42 9.43
CA CYS A 48 4.30 12.04 8.14
C CYS A 48 3.58 13.38 7.98
N ASN A 49 3.86 14.08 6.87
CA ASN A 49 3.27 15.39 6.59
C ASN A 49 1.91 15.32 5.89
N GLY A 50 1.45 14.12 5.53
CA GLY A 50 0.15 13.88 4.91
C GLY A 50 -0.03 12.43 4.47
N GLN A 51 -1.21 12.14 3.95
CA GLN A 51 -1.57 10.80 3.48
C GLN A 51 -0.73 10.38 2.26
N ASP A 52 -0.47 11.30 1.32
CA ASP A 52 0.33 11.02 0.12
C ASP A 52 1.79 10.71 0.47
N ASP A 53 2.34 11.43 1.45
CA ASP A 53 3.68 11.17 2.00
C ASP A 53 3.74 9.80 2.67
N ALA A 54 2.73 9.45 3.48
CA ALA A 54 2.62 8.12 4.08
C ALA A 54 2.56 7.01 3.02
N LEU A 55 1.74 7.20 1.98
CA LEU A 55 1.58 6.25 0.89
C LEU A 55 2.89 6.06 0.11
N GLN A 56 3.55 7.16 -0.28
CA GLN A 56 4.81 7.12 -0.99
C GLN A 56 5.87 6.35 -0.19
N ARG A 57 5.97 6.59 1.12
CA ARG A 57 6.93 5.90 1.99
C ARG A 57 6.66 4.41 2.08
N VAL A 58 5.40 3.99 2.20
CA VAL A 58 5.04 2.56 2.19
C VAL A 58 5.33 1.94 0.83
N TRP A 59 5.01 2.63 -0.26
CA TRP A 59 5.29 2.18 -1.62
C TRP A 59 6.78 1.93 -1.84
N ASP A 60 7.61 2.93 -1.50
CA ASP A 60 9.07 2.83 -1.61
C ASP A 60 9.63 1.70 -0.76
N ALA A 61 9.07 1.48 0.44
CA ALA A 61 9.50 0.41 1.33
C ALA A 61 9.10 -0.99 0.83
N VAL A 62 7.92 -1.15 0.22
CA VAL A 62 7.52 -2.40 -0.43
C VAL A 62 8.51 -2.74 -1.54
N ALA A 63 8.84 -1.77 -2.40
CA ALA A 63 9.81 -1.95 -3.47
C ALA A 63 11.22 -2.26 -2.93
N ALA A 64 11.68 -1.55 -1.91
CA ALA A 64 12.99 -1.79 -1.29
C ALA A 64 13.11 -3.16 -0.62
N ALA A 65 12.02 -3.67 -0.04
CA ALA A 65 11.96 -4.98 0.58
C ALA A 65 11.78 -6.13 -0.43
N GLY A 66 11.45 -5.83 -1.69
CA GLY A 66 11.03 -6.86 -2.66
C GLY A 66 9.79 -7.61 -2.19
N ALA A 67 8.86 -6.90 -1.55
CA ALA A 67 7.68 -7.46 -0.91
C ALA A 67 6.43 -7.43 -1.79
N ASP A 68 6.54 -6.93 -3.02
CA ASP A 68 5.44 -6.75 -3.98
C ASP A 68 4.78 -8.06 -4.43
N ASP A 69 5.52 -9.18 -4.41
CA ASP A 69 4.96 -10.52 -4.67
C ASP A 69 4.06 -11.03 -3.52
N HIS A 70 4.15 -10.41 -2.34
CA HIS A 70 3.56 -10.94 -1.11
C HIS A 70 2.60 -9.96 -0.43
N LEU A 71 2.74 -8.66 -0.67
CA LEU A 71 1.99 -7.59 -0.02
C LEU A 71 1.41 -6.67 -1.09
N VAL A 72 0.15 -6.29 -0.91
CA VAL A 72 -0.49 -5.25 -1.73
C VAL A 72 -1.02 -4.15 -0.83
N ILE A 73 -0.87 -2.89 -1.25
CA ILE A 73 -1.51 -1.77 -0.55
C ILE A 73 -3.01 -1.86 -0.82
N LEU A 74 -3.79 -1.98 0.26
CA LEU A 74 -5.24 -1.98 0.16
C LEU A 74 -5.68 -0.57 -0.17
N GLU A 75 -6.34 -0.42 -1.31
CA GLU A 75 -6.84 0.86 -1.78
C GLU A 75 -7.54 1.64 -0.67
N HIS A 76 -7.23 2.93 -0.62
CA HIS A 76 -7.94 3.88 0.21
C HIS A 76 -9.41 3.93 -0.24
N PRO A 77 -10.42 3.71 0.63
CA PRO A 77 -11.79 4.02 0.26
C PRO A 77 -11.93 5.54 0.14
N HIS A 78 -11.75 6.04 -1.09
CA HIS A 78 -12.72 6.82 -1.88
C HIS A 78 -12.02 7.47 -3.08
N ILE A 79 -11.61 6.68 -4.07
CA ILE A 79 -11.54 7.19 -5.45
C ILE A 79 -12.68 6.53 -6.21
N ALA A 80 -13.78 7.25 -6.37
CA ALA A 80 -14.81 6.84 -7.30
C ALA A 80 -14.17 6.64 -8.69
N ARG A 81 -14.39 5.46 -9.30
CA ARG A 81 -14.06 5.16 -10.70
C ARG A 81 -12.57 5.00 -11.07
N HIS A 82 -11.66 4.73 -10.12
CA HIS A 82 -10.24 4.48 -10.48
C HIS A 82 -10.06 3.23 -11.36
N TRP A 83 -11.01 2.28 -11.30
CA TRP A 83 -11.04 1.03 -12.07
C TRP A 83 -11.65 1.18 -13.46
N GLU A 84 -12.21 2.35 -13.81
CA GLU A 84 -12.68 2.61 -15.17
C GLU A 84 -11.45 2.72 -16.09
N HIS A 85 -11.12 1.61 -16.77
CA HIS A 85 -10.24 1.63 -17.95
C HIS A 85 -10.79 2.67 -18.93
N ARG A 86 -10.13 3.83 -19.03
CA ARG A 86 -10.37 4.74 -20.15
C ARG A 86 -9.91 4.04 -21.42
N ALA A 87 -10.86 3.73 -22.30
CA ALA A 87 -10.53 3.35 -23.67
C ALA A 87 -9.66 4.47 -24.28
N PRO A 88 -8.60 4.13 -25.04
CA PRO A 88 -7.77 5.14 -25.67
C PRO A 88 -8.61 5.88 -26.72
N SER A 89 -8.37 7.19 -26.81
CA SER A 89 -8.91 8.16 -27.77
C SER A 89 -10.38 8.57 -27.61
N ASP A 90 -10.56 9.59 -26.79
CA ASP A 90 -11.22 10.81 -27.25
C ASP A 90 -10.40 11.36 -28.45
N GLN A 91 -11.02 11.46 -29.63
CA GLN A 91 -10.45 12.19 -30.76
C GLN A 91 -11.45 13.30 -31.09
N PRO A 92 -11.03 14.58 -31.11
CA PRO A 92 -11.97 15.69 -31.14
C PRO A 92 -12.48 15.91 -32.57
N ALA A 93 -13.80 16.04 -32.74
CA ALA A 93 -14.36 16.64 -33.94
C ALA A 93 -14.91 18.02 -33.57
N ALA A 94 -14.08 19.03 -33.83
CA ALA A 94 -14.51 20.39 -34.08
C ALA A 94 -15.33 20.42 -35.39
N GLY A 95 -16.45 21.15 -35.41
CA GLY A 95 -17.23 21.44 -36.62
C GLY A 95 -18.71 21.54 -36.35
#